data_AF-A0A1I7LBU9-F1
#
_entry.id   AF-A0A1I7LBU9-F1
#
_cell.length_a   1.000
_cell.length_b   1.000
_cell.length_c   1.000
_cell.angle_alpha   90.00
_cell.angle_beta   90.00
_cell.angle_gamma   90.00
#
_symmetry.space_group_name_H-M   'P 1'
#
loop_
_entity.id
_entity.type
_entity.pdbx_description
1 polymer ?
#
loop_
_entity_poly.entity_id
_entity_poly.type
_entity_poly.pdbx_seq_one_letter_code
_entity_poly.pdbx_strand_id
1 'polypeptide(L)'
;MDVHDLVQAVVERVKQQVEMDNWDDLMEKHFDGLCEEFFDRVQRLTRTVENMLAAYPQKSVKKVWEADRSEGRFYIRFGDRELNFIPIREASTLPGDRWTMQITRRDDELVGRYFVQLDPRTGTLRFATLVSGAIAQRVEERHLLDLLEQELLGS
;
A
#
# COMPACT_ATOMS: atom_id res chain seq x y z
N MET A 1 38.72 -3.87 31.17
CA MET A 1 38.12 -3.06 30.10
C MET A 1 38.78 -1.72 30.19
N ASP A 2 39.71 -1.45 29.28
CA ASP A 2 40.41 -0.17 29.22
C ASP A 2 39.45 0.91 28.72
N VAL A 3 39.69 2.18 29.06
CA VAL A 3 38.95 3.33 28.54
C VAL A 3 38.94 3.31 27.01
N HIS A 4 40.03 2.83 26.40
CA HIS A 4 40.13 2.64 24.96
C HIS A 4 39.09 1.65 24.41
N ASP A 5 38.89 0.50 25.07
CA ASP A 5 37.92 -0.52 24.66
C ASP A 5 36.48 0.01 24.76
N LEU A 6 36.18 0.80 25.81
CA LEU A 6 34.87 1.40 26.01
C LEU A 6 34.56 2.44 24.92
N VAL A 7 35.54 3.28 24.57
CA VAL A 7 35.39 4.29 23.51
C VAL A 7 35.15 3.61 22.16
N GLN A 8 35.86 2.53 21.85
CA GLN A 8 35.68 1.80 20.60
C GLN A 8 34.27 1.17 20.50
N ALA A 9 33.79 0.55 21.59
CA ALA A 9 32.45 -0.01 21.65
C ALA A 9 31.35 1.06 21.48
N VAL A 10 31.54 2.26 22.05
CA VAL A 10 30.62 3.38 21.87
C VAL A 10 30.64 3.89 20.43
N VAL A 11 31.81 4.02 19.81
CA VAL A 11 31.92 4.44 18.40
C VAL A 11 31.27 3.43 17.44
N GLU A 12 31.47 2.13 17.64
CA GLU A 12 30.81 1.10 16.84
C GLU A 12 29.29 1.15 16.99
N ARG A 13 28.79 1.37 18.21
CA ARG A 13 27.34 1.50 18.46
C ARG A 13 26.75 2.78 17.87
N VAL A 14 27.48 3.89 17.92
CA VAL A 14 27.08 5.14 17.26
C VAL A 14 27.09 4.98 15.73
N LYS A 15 28.08 4.29 15.16
CA LYS A 15 28.09 3.97 13.72
C LYS A 15 26.90 3.13 13.31
N GLN A 16 26.57 2.08 14.08
CA GLN A 16 25.38 1.26 13.84
C GLN A 16 24.09 2.08 13.93
N GLN A 17 23.98 2.98 14.91
CA GLN A 17 22.81 3.85 15.04
C GLN A 17 22.70 4.80 13.85
N VAL A 18 23.79 5.44 13.44
CA VAL A 18 23.80 6.34 12.27
C VAL A 18 23.49 5.58 10.98
N GLU A 19 23.94 4.33 10.83
CA GLU A 19 23.57 3.48 9.72
C GLU A 19 22.07 3.14 9.73
N MET A 20 21.50 2.82 10.89
CA MET A 20 20.06 2.62 11.05
C MET A 20 19.26 3.88 10.72
N ASP A 21 19.64 5.02 11.27
CA ASP A 21 18.95 6.31 11.03
C ASP A 21 19.03 6.69 9.54
N ASN A 22 20.17 6.46 8.88
CA ASN A 22 20.31 6.68 7.43
C ASN A 22 19.46 5.70 6.61
N TRP A 23 19.33 4.46 7.06
CA TRP A 23 18.43 3.49 6.43
C TRP A 23 16.97 3.91 6.61
N ASP A 24 16.57 4.40 7.77
CA ASP A 24 15.22 4.90 8.02
C ASP A 24 14.92 6.14 7.16
N ASP A 25 15.85 7.09 7.04
CA ASP A 25 15.72 8.27 6.17
C ASP A 25 15.66 7.91 4.67
N LEU A 26 16.45 6.91 4.25
CA LEU A 26 16.40 6.38 2.89
C LEU A 26 15.07 5.68 2.65
N MET A 27 14.64 4.83 3.58
CA MET A 27 13.37 4.13 3.51
C MET A 27 12.20 5.11 3.51
N GLU A 28 12.24 6.19 4.28
CA GLU A 28 11.19 7.23 4.26
C GLU A 28 11.09 7.92 2.90
N LYS A 29 12.22 8.38 2.35
CA LYS A 29 12.27 9.03 1.02
C LYS A 29 11.83 8.10 -0.10
N HIS A 30 12.27 6.84 -0.04
CA HIS A 30 11.90 5.83 -1.03
C HIS A 30 10.44 5.41 -0.86
N PHE A 31 9.97 5.15 0.37
CA PHE A 31 8.60 4.71 0.65
C PHE A 31 7.57 5.76 0.27
N ASP A 32 7.79 7.04 0.56
CA ASP A 32 6.87 8.11 0.19
C ASP A 32 6.78 8.29 -1.33
N GLY A 33 7.93 8.28 -2.04
CA GLY A 33 7.95 8.31 -3.50
C GLY A 33 7.30 7.09 -4.14
N LEU A 34 7.50 5.91 -3.53
CA LEU A 34 6.89 4.66 -3.93
C LEU A 34 5.37 4.67 -3.67
N CYS A 35 4.88 5.28 -2.59
CA CYS A 35 3.43 5.41 -2.31
C CYS A 35 2.75 6.34 -3.32
N GLU A 36 3.38 7.46 -3.67
CA GLU A 36 2.89 8.35 -4.72
C GLU A 36 2.80 7.65 -6.07
N GLU A 37 3.80 6.83 -6.42
CA GLU A 37 3.76 6.04 -7.66
C GLU A 37 2.60 5.03 -7.65
N PHE A 38 2.36 4.37 -6.52
CA PHE A 38 1.23 3.47 -6.36
C PHE A 38 -0.09 4.23 -6.56
N PHE A 39 -0.29 5.35 -5.87
CA PHE A 39 -1.51 6.14 -6.00
C PHE A 39 -1.70 6.68 -7.42
N ASP A 40 -0.63 7.09 -8.11
CA ASP A 40 -0.66 7.50 -9.53
C ASP A 40 -1.12 6.38 -10.45
N ARG A 41 -0.76 5.14 -10.13
CA ARG A 41 -1.19 3.96 -10.89
C ARG A 41 -2.64 3.62 -10.62
N VAL A 42 -3.06 3.63 -9.35
CA VAL A 42 -4.47 3.39 -9.01
C VAL A 42 -5.35 4.47 -9.61
N GLN A 43 -4.96 5.75 -9.54
CA GLN A 43 -5.71 6.85 -10.14
C GLN A 43 -5.81 6.72 -11.67
N ARG A 44 -4.76 6.23 -12.34
CA ARG A 44 -4.82 5.94 -13.79
C ARG A 44 -5.84 4.83 -14.11
N LEU A 45 -5.90 3.79 -13.28
CA LEU A 45 -6.89 2.73 -13.43
C LEU A 45 -8.31 3.25 -13.20
N THR A 46 -8.53 4.03 -12.14
CA THR A 46 -9.86 4.59 -11.83
C THR A 46 -10.31 5.61 -12.86
N ARG A 47 -9.39 6.38 -13.46
CA ARG A 47 -9.70 7.30 -14.57
C ARG A 47 -10.25 6.60 -15.81
N THR A 48 -9.83 5.36 -16.07
CA THR A 48 -10.42 4.56 -17.15
C THR A 48 -11.90 4.28 -16.88
N VAL A 49 -12.25 3.97 -15.62
CA VAL A 49 -13.65 3.80 -15.18
C VAL A 49 -14.41 5.12 -15.28
N GLU A 50 -13.85 6.22 -14.82
CA GLU A 50 -14.45 7.56 -14.94
C GLU A 50 -14.74 7.93 -16.39
N ASN A 51 -13.82 7.67 -17.32
CA ASN A 51 -14.00 7.93 -18.74
C ASN A 51 -15.17 7.12 -19.33
N MET A 52 -15.32 5.85 -18.91
CA MET A 52 -16.47 5.03 -19.31
C MET A 52 -17.78 5.55 -18.70
N LEU A 53 -17.73 6.03 -17.46
CA LEU A 53 -18.87 6.62 -16.76
C LEU A 53 -19.22 8.03 -17.28
N ALA A 54 -18.32 8.72 -17.99
CA ALA A 54 -18.56 10.05 -18.54
C ALA A 54 -19.70 10.10 -19.58
N ALA A 55 -20.09 8.95 -20.15
CA ALA A 55 -21.27 8.83 -21.00
C ALA A 55 -22.59 9.02 -20.24
N TYR A 56 -22.57 8.98 -18.90
CA TYR A 56 -23.73 9.13 -18.02
C TYR A 56 -23.81 10.53 -17.39
N PRO A 57 -24.99 10.95 -16.90
CA PRO A 57 -25.13 12.23 -16.22
C PRO A 57 -24.19 12.35 -15.01
N GLN A 58 -23.38 13.41 -14.97
CA GLN A 58 -22.34 13.62 -13.95
C GLN A 58 -22.88 13.58 -12.50
N LYS A 59 -24.11 14.04 -12.26
CA LYS A 59 -24.77 13.96 -10.94
C LYS A 59 -25.04 12.53 -10.49
N SER A 60 -25.33 11.62 -11.42
CA SER A 60 -25.54 10.20 -11.13
C SER A 60 -24.20 9.52 -10.88
N VAL A 61 -23.19 9.83 -11.69
CA VAL A 61 -21.83 9.29 -11.55
C VAL A 61 -21.20 9.69 -10.22
N LYS A 62 -21.22 10.98 -9.84
CA LYS A 62 -20.66 11.45 -8.55
C LYS A 62 -21.34 10.83 -7.32
N LYS A 63 -22.60 10.38 -7.46
CA LYS A 63 -23.28 9.67 -6.37
C LYS A 63 -22.76 8.24 -6.19
N VAL A 64 -22.25 7.63 -7.27
CA VAL A 64 -21.90 6.20 -7.29
C VAL A 64 -20.44 5.91 -7.52
N TRP A 65 -19.59 6.86 -7.90
CA TRP A 65 -18.15 6.63 -8.10
C TRP A 65 -17.34 7.86 -7.71
N GLU A 66 -16.29 7.64 -6.92
CA GLU A 66 -15.32 8.65 -6.51
C GLU A 66 -13.99 7.98 -6.20
N ALA A 67 -12.88 8.55 -6.66
CA ALA A 67 -11.54 8.06 -6.35
C ALA A 67 -10.61 9.24 -6.14
N ASP A 68 -10.00 9.35 -4.97
CA ASP A 68 -9.26 10.55 -4.58
C ASP A 68 -8.19 10.27 -3.51
N ARG A 69 -7.26 11.22 -3.36
CA ARG A 69 -6.17 11.19 -2.39
C ARG A 69 -6.42 12.21 -1.30
N SER A 70 -6.38 11.76 -0.05
CA SER A 70 -6.46 12.66 1.10
C SER A 70 -5.62 12.10 2.25
N GLU A 71 -4.93 12.98 2.97
CA GLU A 71 -4.21 12.66 4.22
C GLU A 71 -3.26 11.44 4.11
N GLY A 72 -2.54 11.30 3.00
CA GLY A 72 -1.61 10.18 2.77
C GLY A 72 -2.29 8.83 2.49
N ARG A 73 -3.60 8.85 2.19
CA ARG A 73 -4.41 7.69 1.84
C ARG A 73 -5.00 7.89 0.45
N PHE A 74 -5.34 6.78 -0.18
CA PHE A 74 -6.14 6.76 -1.40
C PHE A 74 -7.45 6.05 -1.12
N TYR A 75 -8.57 6.64 -1.53
CA TYR A 75 -9.88 6.03 -1.33
C TYR A 75 -10.61 5.87 -2.66
N ILE A 76 -11.36 4.77 -2.78
CA ILE A 76 -12.28 4.51 -3.87
C ILE A 76 -13.65 4.22 -3.28
N ARG A 77 -14.65 4.97 -3.71
CA ARG A 77 -16.05 4.81 -3.29
C ARG A 77 -16.90 4.36 -4.47
N PHE A 78 -17.71 3.33 -4.26
CA PHE A 78 -18.81 2.95 -5.15
C PHE A 78 -20.14 2.90 -4.41
N GLY A 79 -21.05 3.83 -4.71
CA GLY A 79 -22.31 3.98 -3.98
C GLY A 79 -22.08 4.31 -2.50
N ASP A 80 -22.51 3.41 -1.63
CA ASP A 80 -22.33 3.46 -0.17
C ASP A 80 -21.07 2.75 0.33
N ARG A 81 -20.39 2.00 -0.53
CA ARG A 81 -19.17 1.25 -0.22
C ARG A 81 -17.93 2.07 -0.51
N GLU A 82 -16.93 1.95 0.34
CA GLU A 82 -15.66 2.65 0.22
C GLU A 82 -14.52 1.72 0.63
N LEU A 83 -13.42 1.82 -0.11
CA LEU A 83 -12.15 1.19 0.21
C LEU A 83 -11.09 2.26 0.40
N ASN A 84 -10.37 2.15 1.51
CA ASN A 84 -9.28 3.01 1.92
C ASN A 84 -7.97 2.24 1.85
N PHE A 85 -7.03 2.76 1.07
CA PHE A 85 -5.67 2.24 0.88
C PHE A 85 -4.71 3.08 1.72
N ILE A 86 -4.15 2.45 2.75
CA ILE A 86 -3.32 3.09 3.77
C ILE A 86 -1.93 2.44 3.75
N PRO A 87 -0.88 3.15 3.33
CA PRO A 87 0.47 2.60 3.33
C PRO A 87 0.96 2.40 4.78
N ILE A 88 1.51 1.21 5.08
CA ILE A 88 2.07 0.88 6.40
C ILE A 88 3.61 0.89 6.31
N ARG A 89 4.23 1.78 7.08
CA ARG A 89 5.69 1.88 7.21
C ARG A 89 6.30 0.77 8.06
N GLU A 90 5.64 0.38 9.16
CA GLU A 90 6.21 -0.48 10.22
C GLU A 90 6.25 -2.00 9.89
N ALA A 91 5.63 -2.43 8.78
CA ALA A 91 5.49 -3.86 8.43
C ALA A 91 6.37 -4.31 7.25
N SER A 92 7.25 -3.44 6.74
CA SER A 92 8.16 -3.74 5.63
C SER A 92 9.35 -4.58 6.08
N THR A 93 9.12 -5.84 6.43
CA THR A 93 10.16 -6.76 6.92
C THR A 93 10.99 -7.42 5.80
N LEU A 94 10.87 -7.02 4.53
CA LEU A 94 11.54 -7.68 3.40
C LEU A 94 12.25 -6.68 2.46
N PRO A 95 13.48 -6.97 2.01
CA PRO A 95 14.18 -6.15 1.01
C PRO A 95 13.55 -6.29 -0.39
N GLY A 96 13.28 -5.16 -1.05
CA GLY A 96 12.79 -5.06 -2.44
C GLY A 96 11.68 -4.00 -2.63
N ASP A 97 11.27 -3.76 -3.88
CA ASP A 97 10.16 -2.87 -4.28
C ASP A 97 8.78 -3.42 -3.83
N ARG A 98 8.59 -3.58 -2.52
CA ARG A 98 7.36 -4.12 -1.92
C ARG A 98 6.77 -3.09 -0.97
N TRP A 99 5.56 -2.65 -1.27
CA TRP A 99 4.79 -1.84 -0.34
C TRP A 99 4.04 -2.74 0.63
N THR A 100 3.89 -2.33 1.89
CA THR A 100 2.84 -2.90 2.73
C THR A 100 1.66 -1.95 2.72
N MET A 101 0.51 -2.42 2.27
CA MET A 101 -0.72 -1.65 2.18
C MET A 101 -1.76 -2.27 3.10
N GLN A 102 -2.32 -1.46 4.00
CA GLN A 102 -3.57 -1.81 4.68
C GLN A 102 -4.73 -1.37 3.80
N ILE A 103 -5.69 -2.26 3.63
CA ILE A 103 -6.94 -1.94 2.96
C ILE A 103 -8.06 -2.06 3.99
N THR A 104 -8.85 -1.01 4.11
CA THR A 104 -9.96 -0.90 5.06
C THR A 104 -11.23 -0.45 4.35
N ARG A 105 -12.39 -0.78 4.91
CA ARG A 105 -13.68 -0.25 4.45
C ARG A 105 -13.97 1.12 5.09
N ARG A 106 -15.10 1.74 4.73
CA ARG A 106 -15.56 3.05 5.23
C ARG A 106 -15.53 3.20 6.76
N ASP A 107 -15.84 2.13 7.49
CA ASP A 107 -15.90 2.11 8.96
C ASP A 107 -14.59 1.63 9.62
N ASP A 108 -13.46 1.81 8.91
CA ASP A 108 -12.13 1.30 9.28
C ASP A 108 -12.06 -0.23 9.46
N GLU A 109 -13.05 -0.98 8.96
CA GLU A 109 -13.05 -2.43 8.98
C GLU A 109 -11.89 -2.96 8.12
N LEU A 110 -11.01 -3.76 8.71
CA LEU A 110 -9.86 -4.31 8.02
C LEU A 110 -10.29 -5.34 6.97
N VAL A 111 -10.06 -5.03 5.70
CA VAL A 111 -10.16 -5.99 4.60
C VAL A 111 -8.93 -6.90 4.59
N GLY A 112 -7.75 -6.30 4.73
CA GLY A 112 -6.51 -7.06 4.82
C GLY A 112 -5.26 -6.19 4.79
N ARG A 113 -4.13 -6.84 5.04
CA ARG A 113 -2.80 -6.28 4.83
C ARG A 113 -2.14 -7.01 3.68
N TYR A 114 -1.67 -6.25 2.71
CA TYR A 114 -1.15 -6.77 1.46
C TYR A 114 0.26 -6.28 1.23
N PHE A 115 1.12 -7.19 0.83
CA PHE A 115 2.35 -6.86 0.12
C PHE A 115 1.96 -6.53 -1.31
N VAL A 116 2.16 -5.29 -1.70
CA VAL A 116 1.90 -4.85 -3.06
C VAL A 116 3.20 -4.94 -3.84
N GLN A 117 3.13 -5.46 -5.06
CA GLN A 117 4.26 -5.49 -5.97
C GLN A 117 3.79 -5.04 -7.36
N LEU A 118 4.61 -4.23 -8.00
CA LEU A 118 4.41 -3.85 -9.40
C LEU A 118 5.04 -4.93 -10.27
N ASP A 119 4.28 -5.46 -11.20
CA ASP A 119 4.82 -6.28 -12.27
C ASP A 119 5.36 -5.35 -13.37
N PRO A 120 6.70 -5.25 -13.55
CA PRO A 120 7.30 -4.31 -14.50
C PRO A 120 7.00 -4.67 -15.97
N ARG A 121 6.57 -5.92 -16.25
CA ARG A 121 6.26 -6.36 -17.62
C ARG A 121 4.87 -5.94 -18.04
N THR A 122 3.91 -6.04 -17.13
CA THR A 122 2.49 -5.78 -17.41
C THR A 122 2.04 -4.41 -16.91
N GLY A 123 2.82 -3.77 -16.03
CA GLY A 123 2.44 -2.53 -15.36
C GLY A 123 1.32 -2.71 -14.32
N THR A 124 0.96 -3.96 -13.99
CA THR A 124 -0.14 -4.28 -13.07
C THR A 124 0.33 -4.34 -11.62
N LEU A 125 -0.56 -3.95 -10.72
CA LEU A 125 -0.34 -4.06 -9.27
C LEU A 125 -0.88 -5.41 -8.79
N ARG A 126 -0.03 -6.18 -8.12
CA ARG A 126 -0.38 -7.45 -7.48
C ARG A 126 -0.39 -7.27 -5.97
N PHE A 127 -1.41 -7.82 -5.33
CA PHE A 127 -1.61 -7.76 -3.90
C PHE A 127 -1.47 -9.17 -3.35
N ALA A 128 -0.42 -9.42 -2.59
CA ALA A 128 -0.16 -10.70 -1.94
C ALA A 128 -0.45 -10.57 -0.44
N THR A 129 -1.21 -11.50 0.13
CA THR A 129 -1.41 -11.57 1.59
C THR A 129 -1.05 -12.95 2.11
N LEU A 130 -0.59 -13.00 3.37
CA LEU A 130 -0.31 -14.24 4.06
C LEU A 130 -1.58 -14.75 4.71
N VAL A 131 -2.11 -15.85 4.19
CA VAL A 131 -3.25 -16.54 4.79
C VAL A 131 -2.72 -17.65 5.69
N SER A 132 -2.95 -17.51 6.99
CA SER A 132 -2.57 -18.53 7.96
C SER A 132 -3.66 -19.60 8.00
N GLY A 133 -3.43 -20.72 7.34
CA GLY A 133 -4.26 -21.92 7.45
C GLY A 133 -3.73 -22.87 8.51
N ALA A 134 -4.61 -23.72 9.07
CA ALA A 134 -4.30 -24.66 10.17
C ALA A 134 -3.15 -25.66 9.89
N ILE A 135 -2.64 -25.75 8.66
CA ILE A 135 -1.65 -26.76 8.25
C ILE A 135 -0.46 -26.15 7.46
N ALA A 136 -0.57 -24.93 6.91
CA ALA A 136 0.54 -24.23 6.24
C ALA A 136 0.22 -22.74 6.02
N GLN A 137 1.24 -21.89 6.04
CA GLN A 137 1.15 -20.53 5.50
C GLN A 137 1.02 -20.61 3.97
N ARG A 138 -0.05 -20.03 3.41
CA ARG A 138 -0.21 -19.87 1.96
C ARG A 138 -0.21 -18.39 1.62
N VAL A 139 0.42 -18.07 0.49
CA VAL A 139 0.34 -16.72 -0.10
C VAL A 139 -0.86 -16.72 -1.03
N GLU A 140 -1.81 -15.83 -0.77
CA GLU A 140 -2.91 -15.55 -1.69
C GLU A 140 -2.57 -14.29 -2.48
N GLU A 141 -2.47 -14.42 -3.80
CA GLU A 141 -2.27 -13.28 -4.72
C GLU A 141 -3.60 -12.88 -5.33
N ARG A 142 -3.87 -11.57 -5.36
CA ARG A 142 -5.05 -10.96 -5.96
C ARG A 142 -4.64 -9.79 -6.86
N HIS A 143 -5.35 -9.60 -7.97
CA HIS A 143 -5.24 -8.36 -8.72
C HIS A 143 -6.07 -7.26 -8.06
N LEU A 144 -5.65 -6.00 -8.23
CA LEU A 144 -6.40 -4.85 -7.72
C LEU A 144 -7.85 -4.86 -8.20
N LEU A 145 -8.08 -5.15 -9.47
CA LEU A 145 -9.43 -5.14 -10.05
C LEU A 145 -10.34 -6.19 -9.41
N ASP A 146 -9.82 -7.40 -9.16
CA ASP A 146 -10.57 -8.46 -8.47
C ASP A 146 -10.96 -8.02 -7.05
N LEU A 147 -10.04 -7.35 -6.34
CA LEU A 147 -10.31 -6.82 -5.01
C LEU A 147 -11.38 -5.71 -5.05
N LEU A 148 -11.28 -4.79 -6.00
CA LEU A 148 -12.28 -3.73 -6.17
C LEU A 148 -13.65 -4.32 -6.51
N GLU A 149 -13.71 -5.29 -7.41
CA GLU A 149 -14.95 -5.97 -7.78
C GLU A 149 -15.59 -6.65 -6.57
N GLN A 150 -14.84 -7.47 -5.84
CA GLN A 150 -15.36 -8.18 -4.67
C GLN A 150 -15.88 -7.20 -3.62
N GLU A 151 -15.08 -6.20 -3.25
CA GLU A 151 -15.39 -5.34 -2.11
C GLU A 151 -16.39 -4.22 -2.45
N LEU A 152 -16.26 -3.60 -3.62
CA LEU A 152 -17.11 -2.48 -4.02
C LEU A 152 -18.38 -2.91 -4.77
N LEU A 153 -18.37 -4.06 -5.47
CA LEU A 153 -19.53 -4.53 -6.23
C LEU A 153 -20.25 -5.71 -5.55
N GLY A 154 -19.58 -6.44 -4.65
CA GLY A 154 -20.22 -7.47 -3.81
C GLY A 154 -20.44 -8.81 -4.46
N SER A 155 -19.51 -9.22 -5.34
CA SER A 155 -19.47 -10.54 -5.97
C SER A 155 -19.31 -11.68 -4.95
#